data_AF-A0A957PT48-F1
#
_entry.id   AF-A0A957PT48-F1
#
_cell.length_a   1.000
_cell.length_b   1.000
_cell.length_c   1.000
_cell.angle_alpha   90.00
_cell.angle_beta   90.00
_cell.angle_gamma   90.00
#
_symmetry.space_group_name_H-M   'P 1'
#
loop_
_entity.id
_entity.type
_entity.pdbx_description
1 polymer ?
#
loop_
_entity_poly.entity_id
_entity_poly.type
_entity_poly.pdbx_seq_one_letter_code
_entity_poly.pdbx_strand_id
1 'polypeptide(L)'
;MAGVMKTFQTAKAKEMLPWAKDRTDSFVRFVGISELLGTLGMFLPILTGILPWLTPLAAVGLAVIQVLAIFSVHLPKKEYNVLPINAVLLAIAVFVVIGRLPLFS
;
A
#
# COMPACT_ATOMS: atom_id res chain seq x y z
N MET A 1 9.51 -2.65 -6.35
CA MET A 1 10.76 -2.05 -5.85
C MET A 1 10.56 -0.99 -4.76
N ALA A 2 9.45 -0.21 -4.77
CA ALA A 2 9.22 0.85 -3.79
C ALA A 2 9.21 0.38 -2.31
N GLY A 3 8.54 -0.74 -1.98
CA GLY A 3 8.50 -1.27 -0.62
C GLY A 3 9.87 -1.69 -0.06
N VAL A 4 10.68 -2.39 -0.86
CA VAL A 4 12.06 -2.78 -0.48
C VAL A 4 12.92 -1.55 -0.19
N MET A 5 12.84 -0.53 -1.05
CA MET A 5 13.56 0.73 -0.86
C MET A 5 13.15 1.43 0.43
N LYS A 6 11.84 1.54 0.70
CA LYS A 6 11.32 2.15 1.94
C LYS A 6 11.72 1.36 3.20
N THR A 7 11.81 0.03 3.11
CA THR A 7 12.13 -0.85 4.25
C THR A 7 13.63 -0.91 4.58
N PHE A 8 14.49 -0.94 3.57
CA PHE A 8 15.93 -1.19 3.78
C PHE A 8 16.81 0.00 3.44
N GLN A 9 16.30 0.99 2.70
CA GLN A 9 17.06 2.12 2.18
C GLN A 9 16.33 3.45 2.44
N THR A 10 16.01 3.75 3.70
CA THR A 10 15.24 4.95 4.09
C THR A 10 15.88 6.25 3.60
N ALA A 11 17.21 6.37 3.65
CA ALA A 11 17.93 7.54 3.13
C ALA A 11 17.66 7.75 1.63
N LYS A 12 17.85 6.70 0.81
CA LYS A 12 17.56 6.73 -0.63
C LYS A 12 16.08 6.98 -0.92
N ALA A 13 15.19 6.39 -0.11
CA ALA A 13 13.75 6.61 -0.23
C ALA A 13 13.39 8.09 0.01
N LYS A 14 14.03 8.77 0.97
CA LYS A 14 13.81 10.19 1.25
C LYS A 14 14.33 11.12 0.16
N GLU A 15 15.43 10.76 -0.50
CA GLU A 15 15.93 11.53 -1.64
C GLU A 15 14.96 11.46 -2.84
N MET A 16 14.47 10.26 -3.13
CA MET A 16 13.63 10.00 -4.31
C MET A 16 12.14 10.34 -4.12
N LEU A 17 11.63 10.30 -2.89
CA LEU A 17 10.21 10.49 -2.60
C LEU A 17 9.97 11.82 -1.87
N PRO A 18 9.37 12.84 -2.52
CA PRO A 18 9.11 14.14 -1.91
C PRO A 18 8.31 14.10 -0.61
N TRP A 19 7.46 13.08 -0.42
CA TRP A 19 6.67 12.92 0.80
C TRP A 19 7.47 12.36 1.99
N ALA A 20 8.56 11.65 1.72
CA ALA A 20 9.34 10.97 2.74
C ALA A 20 10.37 11.89 3.42
N LYS A 21 10.77 13.00 2.76
CA LYS A 21 11.78 13.96 3.26
C LYS A 21 11.50 14.45 4.67
N ASP A 22 10.24 14.79 4.96
CA ASP A 22 9.82 15.40 6.21
C ASP A 22 9.34 14.37 7.26
N ARG A 23 9.52 13.07 6.99
CA ARG A 23 9.04 11.97 7.85
C ARG A 23 10.20 11.30 8.56
N THR A 24 9.93 10.68 9.72
CA THR A 24 10.93 9.88 10.43
C THR A 24 11.28 8.63 9.63
N ASP A 25 12.51 8.14 9.77
CA ASP A 25 12.96 6.89 9.12
C ASP A 25 12.07 5.71 9.51
N SER A 26 11.68 5.64 10.79
CA SER A 26 10.77 4.60 11.30
C SER A 26 9.41 4.62 10.60
N PHE A 27 8.87 5.81 10.28
CA PHE A 27 7.61 5.92 9.56
C PHE A 27 7.76 5.45 8.10
N VAL A 28 8.82 5.88 7.42
CA VAL A 28 9.09 5.43 6.03
C VAL A 28 9.28 3.91 5.99
N ARG A 29 10.00 3.36 6.96
CA ARG A 29 10.21 1.92 7.11
C ARG A 29 8.93 1.17 7.40
N PHE A 30 8.08 1.69 8.28
CA PHE A 30 6.76 1.13 8.57
C PHE A 30 5.92 1.03 7.29
N VAL A 31 5.83 2.10 6.50
CA VAL A 31 5.11 2.09 5.21
C VAL A 31 5.70 1.03 4.27
N GLY A 32 7.02 0.95 4.17
CA GLY A 32 7.69 -0.06 3.35
C GLY A 32 7.36 -1.49 3.76
N ILE A 33 7.40 -1.79 5.06
CA ILE A 33 7.06 -3.11 5.61
C ILE A 33 5.59 -3.43 5.34
N SER A 34 4.67 -2.47 5.55
CA SER A 34 3.26 -2.66 5.28
C SER A 34 2.97 -2.93 3.80
N GLU A 35 3.67 -2.25 2.87
CA GLU A 35 3.54 -2.53 1.43
C GLU A 35 4.02 -3.94 1.06
N LEU A 36 5.14 -4.38 1.65
CA LEU A 36 5.67 -5.72 1.43
C LEU A 36 4.70 -6.79 1.98
N LEU A 37 4.21 -6.60 3.20
CA LEU A 37 3.24 -7.51 3.82
C LEU A 37 1.92 -7.53 3.05
N GLY A 38 1.42 -6.38 2.57
CA GLY A 38 0.23 -6.31 1.74
C GLY A 38 0.41 -7.03 0.40
N THR A 39 1.58 -6.90 -0.23
CA THR A 39 1.90 -7.64 -1.45
C THR A 39 1.94 -9.14 -1.18
N LEU A 40 2.66 -9.56 -0.13
CA LEU A 40 2.76 -10.97 0.25
C LEU A 40 1.40 -11.57 0.60
N GLY A 41 0.60 -10.88 1.42
CA GLY A 41 -0.75 -11.32 1.81
C GLY A 41 -1.74 -11.38 0.65
N MET A 42 -1.50 -10.65 -0.44
CA MET A 42 -2.30 -10.76 -1.66
C MET A 42 -1.85 -11.91 -2.56
N PHE A 43 -0.54 -12.12 -2.77
CA PHE A 43 -0.03 -13.10 -3.72
C PHE A 43 0.14 -14.52 -3.16
N LEU A 44 0.61 -14.67 -1.92
CA LEU A 44 0.83 -15.99 -1.31
C LEU A 44 -0.44 -16.85 -1.32
N PRO A 45 -1.62 -16.35 -0.90
CA PRO A 45 -2.81 -17.19 -0.86
C PRO A 45 -3.33 -17.54 -2.26
N ILE A 46 -3.13 -16.65 -3.26
CA ILE A 46 -3.49 -16.91 -4.65
C ILE A 46 -2.60 -18.02 -5.24
N LEU A 47 -1.30 -17.99 -4.96
CA LEU A 47 -0.34 -18.95 -5.52
C LEU A 47 -0.35 -20.30 -4.80
N THR A 48 -0.60 -20.31 -3.50
CA THR A 48 -0.51 -21.52 -2.66
C THR A 48 -1.87 -22.13 -2.33
N GLY A 49 -2.96 -21.37 -2.45
CA GLY A 49 -4.29 -21.77 -1.98
C GLY A 49 -4.44 -21.79 -0.46
N ILE A 50 -3.40 -21.46 0.31
CA ILE A 50 -3.39 -21.50 1.77
C ILE A 50 -3.88 -20.16 2.34
N LEU A 51 -4.81 -20.21 3.31
CA LEU A 51 -5.40 -19.04 3.97
C LEU A 51 -5.89 -17.95 2.98
N PRO A 52 -6.79 -18.28 2.03
CA PRO A 52 -7.25 -17.35 0.98
C PRO A 52 -7.84 -16.04 1.53
N TRP A 53 -8.35 -16.05 2.77
CA TRP A 53 -8.87 -14.87 3.47
C TRP A 53 -7.81 -13.80 3.79
N LEU A 54 -6.51 -14.11 3.72
CA LEU A 54 -5.45 -13.11 3.84
C LEU A 54 -5.46 -12.11 2.67
N THR A 55 -5.95 -12.51 1.49
CA THR A 55 -6.02 -11.66 0.30
C THR A 55 -6.92 -10.43 0.51
N PRO A 56 -8.19 -10.57 0.92
CA PRO A 56 -9.03 -9.41 1.21
C PRO A 56 -8.51 -8.58 2.39
N LEU A 57 -7.89 -9.19 3.41
CA LEU A 57 -7.27 -8.43 4.51
C LEU A 57 -6.10 -7.54 4.01
N ALA A 58 -5.23 -8.10 3.17
CA ALA A 58 -4.14 -7.36 2.54
C ALA A 58 -4.66 -6.23 1.64
N ALA A 59 -5.72 -6.48 0.88
CA ALA A 59 -6.36 -5.46 0.05
C ALA A 59 -6.94 -4.31 0.89
N VAL A 60 -7.57 -4.59 2.04
CA VAL A 60 -8.00 -3.54 3.00
C VAL A 60 -6.81 -2.71 3.49
N GLY A 61 -5.71 -3.36 3.89
CA GLY A 61 -4.51 -2.65 4.33
C GLY A 61 -3.94 -1.72 3.25
N LEU A 62 -3.88 -2.19 1.99
CA LEU A 62 -3.44 -1.38 0.85
C LEU A 62 -4.40 -0.21 0.57
N ALA A 63 -5.71 -0.43 0.67
CA ALA A 63 -6.71 0.62 0.52
C ALA A 63 -6.53 1.73 1.57
N VAL A 64 -6.32 1.35 2.84
CA VAL A 64 -6.06 2.30 3.93
C VAL A 64 -4.81 3.13 3.65
N ILE A 65 -3.71 2.51 3.19
CA ILE A 65 -2.48 3.25 2.83
C ILE A 65 -2.75 4.25 1.71
N GLN A 66 -3.52 3.88 0.68
CA GLN A 66 -3.86 4.79 -0.42
C GLN A 66 -4.68 5.99 0.04
N VAL A 67 -5.70 5.75 0.88
CA VAL A 67 -6.51 6.82 1.48
C VAL A 67 -5.62 7.76 2.29
N LEU A 68 -4.79 7.23 3.18
CA LEU A 68 -3.87 8.05 3.98
C LEU A 68 -2.89 8.83 3.09
N ALA A 69 -2.35 8.23 2.04
CA ALA A 69 -1.45 8.92 1.10
C ALA A 69 -2.15 10.07 0.35
N ILE A 70 -3.38 9.85 -0.13
CA ILE A 70 -4.16 10.88 -0.82
C ILE A 70 -4.41 12.08 0.11
N PHE A 71 -4.94 11.83 1.32
CA PHE A 71 -5.38 12.89 2.22
C PHE A 71 -4.23 13.57 3.00
N SER A 72 -3.19 12.83 3.37
CA SER A 72 -2.10 13.38 4.21
C SER A 72 -0.91 13.90 3.41
N VAL A 73 -0.76 13.51 2.14
CA VAL A 73 0.40 13.87 1.31
C VAL A 73 -0.04 14.61 0.05
N HIS A 74 -0.77 13.95 -0.84
CA HIS A 74 -0.92 14.45 -2.21
C HIS A 74 -1.89 15.63 -2.32
N LEU A 75 -3.00 15.62 -1.56
CA LEU A 75 -3.93 16.75 -1.50
C LEU A 75 -3.28 18.02 -0.90
N PRO A 76 -2.62 17.97 0.27
CA PRO A 76 -1.92 19.14 0.83
C PRO A 76 -0.81 19.69 -0.07
N LYS A 77 -0.06 18.81 -0.73
CA LYS A 77 1.04 19.21 -1.63
C LYS A 77 0.57 19.59 -3.04
N LYS A 78 -0.75 19.57 -3.31
CA LYS A 78 -1.36 19.83 -4.63
C LYS A 78 -0.78 18.97 -5.76
N GLU A 79 -0.35 17.75 -5.43
CA GLU A 79 0.22 16.78 -6.36
C GLU A 79 -0.89 16.02 -7.10
N TYR A 80 -1.75 16.73 -7.84
CA TYR A 80 -2.94 16.13 -8.45
C TYR A 80 -2.61 15.09 -9.53
N ASN A 81 -1.42 15.15 -10.11
CA ASN A 81 -0.97 14.22 -11.15
C ASN A 81 -0.88 12.76 -10.68
N VAL A 82 -0.71 12.52 -9.37
CA VAL A 82 -0.62 11.16 -8.80
C VAL A 82 -1.95 10.66 -8.24
N LEU A 83 -2.99 11.49 -8.19
CA LEU A 83 -4.31 11.07 -7.71
C LEU A 83 -4.96 10.01 -8.61
N PRO A 84 -4.88 10.07 -9.95
CA PRO A 84 -5.48 9.05 -10.80
C PRO A 84 -4.93 7.65 -10.53
N ILE A 85 -3.62 7.50 -10.38
CA ILE A 85 -3.00 6.19 -10.10
C ILE A 85 -3.42 5.68 -8.71
N ASN A 86 -3.44 6.53 -7.69
CA ASN A 86 -3.87 6.13 -6.35
C ASN A 86 -5.36 5.75 -6.33
N ALA A 87 -6.21 6.46 -7.07
CA ALA A 87 -7.63 6.13 -7.21
C ALA A 87 -7.85 4.78 -7.91
N VAL A 88 -7.09 4.48 -8.97
CA VAL A 88 -7.13 3.17 -9.63
C VAL A 88 -6.67 2.06 -8.67
N LEU A 89 -5.56 2.25 -7.95
CA LEU A 89 -5.08 1.28 -6.97
C LEU A 89 -6.09 1.04 -5.84
N LEU A 90 -6.75 2.10 -5.37
CA LEU A 90 -7.82 2.01 -4.38
C LEU A 90 -9.03 1.24 -4.94
N ALA A 91 -9.45 1.52 -6.17
CA ALA A 91 -10.55 0.80 -6.82
C ALA A 91 -10.25 -0.69 -6.98
N ILE A 92 -9.02 -1.05 -7.38
CA ILE A 92 -8.57 -2.44 -7.47
C ILE A 92 -8.61 -3.11 -6.09
N ALA A 93 -8.12 -2.43 -5.05
CA ALA A 93 -8.15 -2.97 -3.69
C ALA A 93 -9.58 -3.24 -3.21
N VAL A 94 -10.50 -2.28 -3.42
CA VAL A 94 -11.92 -2.45 -3.08
C VAL A 94 -12.56 -3.59 -3.89
N PHE A 95 -12.28 -3.66 -5.20
CA PHE A 95 -12.76 -4.74 -6.05
C PHE A 95 -12.30 -6.11 -5.55
N VAL A 96 -11.03 -6.26 -5.15
CA VAL A 96 -10.50 -7.51 -4.58
C VAL A 96 -11.21 -7.88 -3.28
N VAL A 97 -11.46 -6.92 -2.39
CA VAL A 97 -12.21 -7.16 -1.14
C VAL A 97 -13.59 -7.71 -1.48
N ILE A 98 -14.34 -7.03 -2.35
CA ILE A 98 -15.70 -7.42 -2.75
C ILE A 98 -15.71 -8.82 -3.39
N GLY A 99 -14.82 -9.07 -4.35
CA GLY A 99 -14.73 -10.35 -5.06
C GLY A 99 -14.28 -11.53 -4.18
N ARG A 100 -13.80 -11.26 -2.97
CA ARG A 100 -13.36 -12.28 -1.99
C ARG A 100 -14.22 -12.33 -0.73
N LEU A 101 -15.33 -11.58 -0.68
CA LEU A 101 -16.30 -11.66 0.42
C LEU A 101 -16.85 -13.07 0.67
N PRO A 102 -17.07 -13.94 -0.35
CA PRO A 102 -17.55 -15.31 -0.11
C PRO A 102 -16.59 -16.20 0.71
N LEU A 103 -15.34 -15.78 0.95
CA LEU A 103 -14.42 -16.50 1.83
C LEU A 103 -14.77 -16.35 3.33
N PHE A 104 -15.69 -15.44 3.67
CA PHE A 104 -16.08 -15.13 5.06
C PHE A 104 -17.54 -15.50 5.39
N SER A 105 -18.27 -16.05 4.43
CA SER A 105 -19.65 -16.55 4.57
C SER A 105 -19.66 -18.06 4.72
#